data_AF-A0ABC8W2G6-F1
#
_entry.id   AF-A0ABC8W2G6-F1
#
_cell.length_a   1.000
_cell.length_b   1.000
_cell.length_c   1.000
_cell.angle_alpha   90.00
_cell.angle_beta   90.00
_cell.angle_gamma   90.00
#
_symmetry.space_group_name_H-M   'P 1'
#
loop_
_entity.id
_entity.type
_entity.pdbx_description
1 polymer ?
#
loop_
_entity_poly.entity_id
_entity_poly.type
_entity_poly.pdbx_seq_one_letter_code
_entity_poly.pdbx_strand_id
1 'polypeptide(L)'
;MATRNHHAAAAQQPANGGAAVLAGRQKVAAAGRRRVLSDIGNVGIDVFDGKIQLPEGINRPITRSFGAQLLKNAALAKKNAVAPPPAKPVPAPAVPKPARKAPTKAAPRPAPEQAPKNATSSNENSKPSEGAAGSSSSVQKKSRKKVVCTLTTVLSARSKNASGLKQKEPIEDIDKLDGNNQLAMVEYVEDIYKFYKASEHESRPDDYMGSQPEINPNMRAILLDWLAEIHAKFELMPETLYLTIYIVDRYLSLQPVLKRKLQLVGIAAMLIASKYEEIWAPEVGDFISLSDNAYDRQQILVMEKAILNTIEWNLTLPTQYHFLVRFAKAAGSDSDKQLRHMILFFGELALMDYRMVTIRPSIVAASAVYAARCTLKKSPLWTATLKYHTGLNEQQLMEGAKILISSHAAAPEGKLKIIYEKYSSEEFGFVARHSPAAGPGRV
;
A
#
# COMPACT_ATOMS: atom_id res chain seq x y z
N MET A 1 63.55 -51.90 -6.52
CA MET A 1 62.22 -51.29 -6.73
C MET A 1 61.17 -52.39 -6.84
N ALA A 2 59.90 -52.08 -6.57
CA ALA A 2 58.73 -52.96 -6.58
C ALA A 2 58.57 -53.98 -5.41
N THR A 3 57.55 -53.70 -4.58
CA THR A 3 56.55 -54.60 -3.95
C THR A 3 56.95 -55.89 -3.23
N ARG A 4 56.45 -56.05 -1.99
CA ARG A 4 56.07 -57.36 -1.42
C ARG A 4 54.88 -57.25 -0.47
N ASN A 5 53.87 -58.11 -0.66
CA ASN A 5 52.69 -58.28 0.20
C ASN A 5 53.03 -59.04 1.49
N HIS A 6 52.18 -58.97 2.51
CA HIS A 6 51.91 -60.12 3.40
C HIS A 6 50.47 -60.15 3.94
N HIS A 7 49.93 -61.37 4.08
CA HIS A 7 48.63 -61.71 4.68
C HIS A 7 48.77 -62.20 6.13
N ALA A 8 47.75 -61.97 6.97
CA ALA A 8 47.23 -62.85 8.04
C ALA A 8 45.92 -62.16 8.58
N ALA A 9 44.75 -62.76 8.83
CA ALA A 9 44.27 -64.06 9.31
C ALA A 9 43.71 -63.98 10.76
N ALA A 10 42.45 -64.42 10.92
CA ALA A 10 41.51 -64.43 12.06
C ALA A 10 42.09 -64.64 13.50
N ALA A 11 41.42 -64.31 14.63
CA ALA A 11 40.04 -64.68 14.99
C ALA A 11 39.51 -64.10 16.34
N GLN A 12 38.24 -64.43 16.64
CA GLN A 12 37.57 -64.55 17.97
C GLN A 12 36.95 -63.33 18.69
N GLN A 13 35.69 -63.55 19.13
CA GLN A 13 34.88 -62.73 20.06
C GLN A 13 35.21 -63.07 21.52
N PRO A 14 34.62 -62.36 22.49
CA PRO A 14 33.55 -63.02 23.25
C PRO A 14 32.29 -62.16 23.45
N ALA A 15 31.19 -62.82 23.85
CA ALA A 15 29.92 -62.20 24.20
C ALA A 15 29.55 -62.46 25.67
N ASN A 16 29.00 -61.44 26.34
CA ASN A 16 28.12 -61.44 27.53
C ASN A 16 27.99 -59.96 27.97
N GLY A 17 26.88 -59.43 28.47
CA GLY A 17 25.58 -60.00 28.79
C GLY A 17 25.04 -59.27 30.03
N GLY A 18 23.87 -58.63 29.99
CA GLY A 18 23.33 -57.94 31.17
C GLY A 18 22.23 -56.91 30.94
N ALA A 19 21.00 -57.29 31.30
CA ALA A 19 19.88 -56.49 31.84
C ALA A 19 19.55 -55.09 31.26
N ALA A 20 18.31 -54.95 30.80
CA ALA A 20 17.69 -53.66 30.48
C ALA A 20 17.19 -52.91 31.73
N VAL A 21 17.22 -51.58 31.69
CA VAL A 21 16.36 -50.71 32.50
C VAL A 21 15.69 -49.69 31.57
N LEU A 22 14.36 -49.69 31.56
CA LEU A 22 13.54 -48.75 30.80
C LEU A 22 13.42 -47.41 31.54
N ALA A 23 13.77 -46.31 30.88
CA ALA A 23 13.34 -44.96 31.27
C ALA A 23 12.97 -44.18 30.00
N GLY A 24 11.69 -43.85 29.84
CA GLY A 24 11.16 -43.25 28.62
C GLY A 24 11.67 -41.83 28.37
N ARG A 25 12.00 -41.52 27.12
CA ARG A 25 12.20 -40.15 26.64
C ARG A 25 11.19 -39.81 25.56
N GLN A 26 10.25 -38.93 25.88
CA GLN A 26 9.48 -38.21 24.87
C GLN A 26 10.44 -37.41 23.99
N LYS A 27 10.52 -37.75 22.70
CA LYS A 27 11.18 -36.90 21.70
C LYS A 27 10.21 -35.79 21.32
N VAL A 28 10.33 -34.64 21.98
CA VAL A 28 9.79 -33.39 21.42
C VAL A 28 10.64 -33.04 20.20
N ALA A 29 10.00 -32.94 19.03
CA ALA A 29 10.69 -32.59 17.79
C ALA A 29 11.13 -31.12 17.84
N ALA A 30 12.43 -30.88 17.84
CA ALA A 30 12.98 -29.53 17.77
C ALA A 30 12.77 -28.96 16.35
N ALA A 31 11.89 -27.98 16.22
CA ALA A 31 11.76 -27.20 14.99
C ALA A 31 13.04 -26.37 14.76
N GLY A 32 13.58 -26.44 13.54
CA GLY A 32 14.84 -25.76 13.19
C GLY A 32 14.71 -24.23 13.24
N ARG A 33 15.45 -23.61 14.18
CA ARG A 33 15.66 -22.15 14.22
C ARG A 33 16.61 -21.71 13.11
N ARG A 34 16.51 -20.45 12.67
CA ARG A 34 17.09 -19.99 11.40
C ARG A 34 18.06 -18.82 11.55
N ARG A 35 19.26 -18.98 10.98
CA ARG A 35 20.29 -17.94 10.88
C ARG A 35 20.12 -17.26 9.52
N VAL A 36 19.58 -16.03 9.46
CA VAL A 36 19.18 -15.42 8.17
C VAL A 36 20.19 -14.38 7.66
N LEU A 37 20.95 -13.73 8.54
CA LEU A 37 21.84 -12.62 8.18
C LEU A 37 23.34 -12.99 8.17
N SER A 38 23.73 -14.10 8.81
CA SER A 38 25.09 -14.69 8.70
C SER A 38 25.49 -14.99 7.27
N ASP A 39 24.53 -15.26 6.40
CA ASP A 39 24.77 -15.61 5.00
C ASP A 39 24.98 -14.35 4.14
N ILE A 40 24.65 -13.16 4.66
CA ILE A 40 24.80 -11.86 3.98
C ILE A 40 26.08 -11.12 4.43
N GLY A 41 26.50 -11.24 5.68
CA GLY A 41 27.78 -10.72 6.16
C GLY A 41 28.72 -11.84 6.61
N ASN A 42 29.95 -11.91 6.08
CA ASN A 42 31.01 -12.73 6.70
C ASN A 42 31.57 -12.02 7.96
N VAL A 43 30.66 -11.73 8.89
CA VAL A 43 30.92 -11.25 10.25
C VAL A 43 30.33 -12.34 11.14
N GLY A 44 31.20 -13.10 11.81
CA GLY A 44 30.79 -14.17 12.70
C GLY A 44 30.09 -13.60 13.93
N ILE A 45 28.77 -13.51 13.88
CA ILE A 45 27.90 -13.18 15.00
C ILE A 45 27.25 -14.48 15.47
N ASP A 46 27.86 -15.13 16.46
CA ASP A 46 27.23 -16.21 17.22
C ASP A 46 26.21 -15.58 18.19
N VAL A 47 24.95 -15.48 17.76
CA VAL A 47 23.83 -15.07 18.63
C VAL A 47 22.81 -16.21 18.75
N PHE A 48 22.36 -16.39 19.99
CA PHE A 48 21.61 -17.53 20.48
C PHE A 48 20.13 -17.51 20.08
N ASP A 49 19.50 -18.69 20.20
CA ASP A 49 18.08 -18.90 19.95
C ASP A 49 17.16 -18.05 20.85
N GLY A 50 16.49 -17.06 20.25
CA GLY A 50 15.41 -16.31 20.88
C GLY A 50 14.57 -15.58 19.83
N LYS A 51 13.29 -15.35 20.14
CA LYS A 51 12.51 -14.31 19.44
C LYS A 51 13.25 -12.98 19.61
N ILE A 52 13.28 -12.13 18.59
CA ILE A 52 13.88 -10.79 18.72
C ILE A 52 13.07 -10.01 19.77
N GLN A 53 13.53 -9.97 21.02
CA GLN A 53 12.90 -9.20 22.09
C GLN A 53 13.40 -7.75 22.00
N LEU A 54 12.50 -6.76 22.09
CA LEU A 54 12.93 -5.40 22.39
C LEU A 54 13.33 -5.34 23.86
N PRO A 55 14.26 -4.45 24.26
CA PRO A 55 14.51 -4.19 25.68
C PRO A 55 13.20 -3.85 26.41
N GLU A 56 12.93 -4.53 27.52
CA GLU A 56 11.81 -4.18 28.39
C GLU A 56 12.00 -2.74 28.90
N GLY A 57 11.19 -1.81 28.41
CA GLY A 57 11.35 -0.38 28.73
C GLY A 57 11.00 0.61 27.62
N ILE A 58 10.78 0.17 26.37
CA ILE A 58 10.24 1.05 25.30
C ILE A 58 8.75 1.32 25.57
N ASN A 59 8.48 2.10 26.61
CA ASN A 59 7.15 2.53 27.01
C ASN A 59 6.75 3.79 26.22
N ARG A 60 6.83 3.70 24.88
CA ARG A 60 6.27 4.70 23.98
C ARG A 60 4.85 4.28 23.61
N PRO A 61 3.89 5.21 23.45
CA PRO A 61 2.53 4.85 23.07
C PRO A 61 2.57 4.18 21.68
N ILE A 62 2.30 2.87 21.65
CA ILE A 62 2.25 2.07 20.42
C ILE A 62 1.38 2.83 19.41
N THR A 63 1.98 3.20 18.28
CA THR A 63 1.49 4.20 17.31
C THR A 63 0.03 3.97 16.93
N ARG A 64 -0.34 2.69 16.76
CA ARG A 64 -1.69 2.25 16.42
C ARG A 64 -2.65 2.18 17.60
N SER A 65 -2.20 1.68 18.76
CA SER A 65 -3.08 1.47 19.91
C SER A 65 -3.49 2.79 20.55
N PHE A 66 -2.58 3.77 20.67
CA PHE A 66 -2.89 5.07 21.26
C PHE A 66 -3.84 5.90 20.38
N GLY A 67 -3.66 5.90 19.05
CA GLY A 67 -4.60 6.54 18.12
C GLY A 67 -6.00 5.91 18.18
N ALA A 68 -6.08 4.58 18.16
CA ALA A 68 -7.34 3.85 18.33
C ALA A 68 -7.97 4.07 19.72
N GLN A 69 -7.16 4.24 20.75
CA GLN A 69 -7.61 4.49 22.12
C GLN A 69 -8.07 5.94 22.32
N LEU A 70 -7.42 6.94 21.69
CA LEU A 70 -7.92 8.32 21.61
C LEU A 70 -9.27 8.38 20.87
N LEU A 71 -9.42 7.67 19.75
CA LEU A 71 -10.69 7.59 19.02
C LEU A 71 -11.79 6.88 19.84
N LYS A 72 -11.46 5.79 20.53
CA LYS A 72 -12.38 5.13 21.49
C LYS A 72 -12.74 6.05 22.65
N ASN A 73 -11.77 6.74 23.24
CA ASN A 73 -11.99 7.65 24.36
C ASN A 73 -12.82 8.87 23.95
N ALA A 74 -12.60 9.41 22.74
CA ALA A 74 -13.43 10.48 22.17
C ALA A 74 -14.86 10.00 21.86
N ALA A 75 -15.04 8.76 21.38
CA ALA A 75 -16.35 8.16 21.19
C ALA A 75 -17.08 7.88 22.52
N LEU A 76 -16.35 7.47 23.56
CA LEU A 76 -16.86 7.29 24.92
C LEU A 76 -17.22 8.63 25.57
N ALA A 77 -16.39 9.66 25.42
CA ALA A 77 -16.67 11.03 25.88
C ALA A 77 -17.94 11.60 25.21
N LYS A 78 -18.13 11.35 23.91
CA LYS A 78 -19.37 11.73 23.21
C LYS A 78 -20.61 10.94 23.66
N LYS A 79 -20.46 9.72 24.20
CA LYS A 79 -21.56 8.94 24.80
C LYS A 79 -21.87 9.31 26.25
N ASN A 80 -20.87 9.80 26.99
CA ASN A 80 -20.98 10.12 28.42
C ASN A 80 -21.20 11.62 28.69
N ALA A 81 -21.41 12.44 27.66
CA ALA A 81 -21.69 13.86 27.79
C ALA A 81 -23.12 14.12 28.33
N VAL A 82 -23.27 14.03 29.65
CA VAL A 82 -24.43 14.59 30.36
C VAL A 82 -24.40 16.12 30.21
N ALA A 83 -25.56 16.72 29.86
CA ALA A 83 -25.65 18.15 29.63
C ALA A 83 -25.34 18.96 30.91
N PRO A 84 -24.56 20.06 30.83
CA PRO A 84 -24.33 20.94 31.97
C PRO A 84 -25.61 21.74 32.32
N PRO A 85 -25.82 22.08 33.62
CA PRO A 85 -26.98 22.85 34.03
C PRO A 85 -26.91 24.31 33.54
N PRO A 86 -28.06 25.00 33.38
CA PRO A 86 -28.10 26.34 32.79
C PRO A 86 -27.51 27.41 33.71
N ALA A 87 -26.53 28.16 33.21
CA ALA A 87 -25.95 29.31 33.89
C ALA A 87 -26.79 30.59 33.71
N LYS A 88 -26.84 31.44 34.74
CA LYS A 88 -27.55 32.74 34.72
C LYS A 88 -26.74 33.83 33.98
N PRO A 89 -27.38 34.83 33.35
CA PRO A 89 -26.70 35.84 32.54
C PRO A 89 -26.09 36.99 33.37
N VAL A 90 -24.90 37.46 32.98
CA VAL A 90 -24.20 38.66 33.49
C VAL A 90 -23.52 39.35 32.28
N PRO A 91 -23.48 40.70 32.17
CA PRO A 91 -23.35 41.37 30.88
C PRO A 91 -21.90 41.63 30.39
N ALA A 92 -21.77 41.94 29.10
CA ALA A 92 -20.50 42.14 28.40
C ALA A 92 -19.90 43.56 28.56
N PRO A 93 -18.56 43.70 28.65
CA PRO A 93 -17.87 44.98 28.52
C PRO A 93 -17.45 45.30 27.06
N ALA A 94 -17.22 46.58 26.78
CA ALA A 94 -17.11 47.14 25.42
C ALA A 94 -15.69 47.12 24.79
N VAL A 95 -15.65 47.23 23.46
CA VAL A 95 -14.43 47.29 22.63
C VAL A 95 -13.97 48.73 22.38
N PRO A 96 -12.68 49.08 22.56
CA PRO A 96 -12.12 50.36 22.14
C PRO A 96 -11.62 50.35 20.67
N LYS A 97 -11.81 51.47 19.96
CA LYS A 97 -11.27 51.74 18.60
C LYS A 97 -9.91 52.45 18.68
N PRO A 98 -9.00 52.27 17.69
CA PRO A 98 -7.93 53.22 17.39
C PRO A 98 -8.29 54.21 16.24
N ALA A 99 -7.50 55.28 16.12
CA ALA A 99 -7.84 56.52 15.39
C ALA A 99 -7.25 56.64 13.96
N ARG A 100 -7.26 57.86 13.38
CA ARG A 100 -7.30 58.12 11.92
C ARG A 100 -6.27 59.16 11.41
N LYS A 101 -5.46 58.78 10.40
CA LYS A 101 -4.68 59.63 9.43
C LYS A 101 -3.51 60.47 10.03
N ALA A 102 -2.51 60.99 9.30
CA ALA A 102 -2.38 61.34 7.86
C ALA A 102 -0.93 61.09 7.27
N PRO A 103 -0.38 61.79 6.23
CA PRO A 103 -0.07 61.14 4.94
C PRO A 103 1.38 61.31 4.38
N THR A 104 1.72 60.61 3.29
CA THR A 104 2.93 60.85 2.47
C THR A 104 2.67 60.87 0.95
N LYS A 105 3.61 61.47 0.19
CA LYS A 105 3.49 61.98 -1.19
C LYS A 105 3.45 60.92 -2.31
N ALA A 106 2.99 61.35 -3.49
CA ALA A 106 2.91 60.58 -4.74
C ALA A 106 3.97 60.98 -5.80
N ALA A 107 4.22 60.06 -6.74
CA ALA A 107 4.89 60.24 -8.05
C ALA A 107 4.31 59.21 -9.06
N PRO A 108 4.43 59.38 -10.40
CA PRO A 108 3.29 59.07 -11.30
C PRO A 108 3.41 57.93 -12.33
N ARG A 109 2.21 57.43 -12.75
CA ARG A 109 1.69 56.86 -14.04
C ARG A 109 2.63 56.53 -15.23
N PRO A 110 2.27 55.58 -16.15
CA PRO A 110 0.94 55.51 -16.83
C PRO A 110 0.28 54.11 -16.92
N ALA A 111 -0.83 54.03 -17.69
CA ALA A 111 -1.86 52.98 -17.69
C ALA A 111 -1.81 52.06 -18.93
N PRO A 112 -2.49 50.88 -18.90
CA PRO A 112 -2.68 50.04 -20.08
C PRO A 112 -3.81 50.53 -21.01
N GLU A 113 -3.63 50.31 -22.31
CA GLU A 113 -4.52 50.71 -23.39
C GLU A 113 -5.70 49.72 -23.61
N GLN A 114 -6.75 50.14 -24.29
CA GLN A 114 -8.01 49.40 -24.44
C GLN A 114 -8.22 48.82 -25.85
N ALA A 115 -9.01 47.73 -25.90
CA ALA A 115 -9.92 47.38 -27.01
C ALA A 115 -9.25 46.84 -28.31
N PRO A 116 -9.99 46.20 -29.26
CA PRO A 116 -11.45 46.11 -29.32
C PRO A 116 -12.08 44.72 -29.52
N LYS A 117 -13.42 44.70 -29.37
CA LYS A 117 -14.33 43.66 -29.86
C LYS A 117 -14.56 43.85 -31.36
N ASN A 118 -15.02 42.81 -32.06
CA ASN A 118 -15.94 43.02 -33.20
C ASN A 118 -16.95 41.88 -33.33
N ALA A 119 -18.19 42.24 -33.71
CA ALA A 119 -19.23 41.32 -34.17
C ALA A 119 -18.93 40.90 -35.63
N THR A 120 -19.58 39.93 -36.30
CA THR A 120 -21.03 39.65 -36.50
C THR A 120 -21.16 38.20 -37.09
N SER A 121 -22.27 37.57 -37.47
CA SER A 121 -23.69 37.94 -37.66
C SER A 121 -24.66 36.74 -37.61
N SER A 122 -25.89 37.00 -37.14
CA SER A 122 -27.21 36.46 -37.56
C SER A 122 -27.34 35.10 -38.29
N ASN A 123 -28.31 34.27 -37.86
CA ASN A 123 -29.65 34.34 -38.48
C ASN A 123 -30.79 33.81 -37.56
N GLU A 124 -32.03 34.14 -37.90
CA GLU A 124 -33.23 34.08 -37.03
C GLU A 124 -34.24 32.96 -37.36
N ASN A 125 -35.05 32.57 -36.36
CA ASN A 125 -36.53 32.42 -36.38
C ASN A 125 -36.98 31.73 -35.08
N SER A 126 -38.14 31.92 -34.44
CA SER A 126 -39.28 32.86 -34.48
C SER A 126 -40.27 32.30 -33.44
N LYS A 127 -40.86 33.16 -32.58
CA LYS A 127 -41.95 32.78 -31.64
C LYS A 127 -43.31 32.64 -32.37
N PRO A 128 -44.35 32.13 -31.70
CA PRO A 128 -45.32 33.05 -31.09
C PRO A 128 -45.69 32.70 -29.64
N SER A 129 -46.44 33.59 -28.98
CA SER A 129 -46.80 33.52 -27.55
C SER A 129 -48.22 34.02 -27.29
N GLU A 130 -48.99 33.24 -26.52
CA GLU A 130 -50.19 33.62 -25.76
C GLU A 130 -50.22 32.70 -24.51
N GLY A 131 -50.78 33.02 -23.34
CA GLY A 131 -51.39 34.27 -22.87
C GLY A 131 -52.11 34.04 -21.52
N ALA A 132 -52.03 35.03 -20.62
CA ALA A 132 -52.83 35.19 -19.39
C ALA A 132 -52.70 34.16 -18.23
N ALA A 133 -53.17 34.59 -17.06
CA ALA A 133 -52.99 33.94 -15.75
C ALA A 133 -54.34 33.58 -15.10
N GLY A 134 -54.31 32.75 -14.05
CA GLY A 134 -55.48 32.50 -13.20
C GLY A 134 -55.23 31.40 -12.16
N SER A 135 -55.45 31.71 -10.88
CA SER A 135 -55.43 30.73 -9.79
C SER A 135 -56.83 30.22 -9.47
N SER A 136 -57.01 28.92 -9.26
CA SER A 136 -58.00 28.39 -8.31
C SER A 136 -57.80 26.89 -8.07
N SER A 137 -58.36 26.40 -6.98
CA SER A 137 -58.12 25.07 -6.42
C SER A 137 -59.04 23.97 -6.97
N SER A 138 -58.59 22.72 -6.75
CA SER A 138 -59.37 21.59 -6.18
C SER A 138 -59.65 20.33 -7.03
N VAL A 139 -59.68 19.22 -6.29
CA VAL A 139 -60.23 17.88 -6.57
C VAL A 139 -59.51 16.95 -7.57
N GLN A 140 -59.32 15.71 -7.10
CA GLN A 140 -58.70 14.59 -7.80
C GLN A 140 -59.57 14.00 -8.91
N LYS A 141 -58.95 13.56 -10.01
CA LYS A 141 -59.48 12.44 -10.82
C LYS A 141 -58.34 11.62 -11.42
N LYS A 142 -58.23 10.35 -11.01
CA LYS A 142 -57.27 9.39 -11.58
C LYS A 142 -57.71 9.03 -13.01
N SER A 143 -57.01 9.56 -14.01
CA SER A 143 -57.17 9.15 -15.42
C SER A 143 -55.97 8.32 -15.89
N ARG A 144 -56.23 7.12 -16.39
CA ARG A 144 -55.22 6.24 -16.99
C ARG A 144 -54.80 6.79 -18.35
N LYS A 145 -53.78 7.67 -18.40
CA LYS A 145 -53.16 8.08 -19.66
C LYS A 145 -52.55 6.86 -20.36
N LYS A 146 -53.12 6.44 -21.50
CA LYS A 146 -52.44 5.55 -22.45
C LYS A 146 -51.14 6.22 -22.89
N VAL A 147 -50.01 5.55 -22.69
CA VAL A 147 -48.72 5.98 -23.25
C VAL A 147 -48.76 5.71 -24.75
N VAL A 148 -48.99 6.76 -25.54
CA VAL A 148 -48.82 6.69 -26.99
C VAL A 148 -47.32 6.72 -27.26
N CYS A 149 -46.76 5.57 -27.63
CA CYS A 149 -45.36 5.48 -28.02
C CYS A 149 -45.19 6.20 -29.37
N THR A 150 -44.61 7.41 -29.34
CA THR A 150 -44.36 8.18 -30.57
C THR A 150 -43.36 7.46 -31.47
N LEU A 151 -43.46 7.69 -32.79
CA LEU A 151 -42.49 7.17 -33.76
C LEU A 151 -41.05 7.53 -33.36
N THR A 152 -40.82 8.72 -32.80
CA THR A 152 -39.52 9.16 -32.29
C THR A 152 -38.97 8.24 -31.20
N THR A 153 -39.78 7.84 -30.22
CA THR A 153 -39.38 6.86 -29.19
C THR A 153 -39.08 5.48 -29.78
N VAL A 154 -39.88 5.01 -30.75
CA VAL A 154 -39.65 3.71 -31.42
C VAL A 154 -38.38 3.74 -32.27
N LEU A 155 -38.12 4.85 -32.98
CA LEU A 155 -36.95 5.03 -33.82
C LEU A 155 -35.68 5.22 -32.98
N SER A 156 -35.73 5.94 -31.84
CA SER A 156 -34.60 5.99 -30.90
C SER A 156 -34.32 4.64 -30.23
N ALA A 157 -35.36 3.86 -29.88
CA ALA A 157 -35.17 2.50 -29.36
C ALA A 157 -34.56 1.57 -30.42
N ARG A 158 -35.06 1.62 -31.66
CA ARG A 158 -34.51 0.85 -32.79
C ARG A 158 -33.10 1.29 -33.16
N SER A 159 -32.78 2.59 -33.10
CA SER A 159 -31.42 3.11 -33.30
C SER A 159 -30.45 2.64 -32.22
N LYS A 160 -30.86 2.64 -30.94
CA LYS A 160 -30.07 2.05 -29.84
C LYS A 160 -29.84 0.54 -30.01
N ASN A 161 -30.85 -0.21 -30.46
CA ASN A 161 -30.69 -1.64 -30.75
C ASN A 161 -29.85 -1.92 -32.01
N ALA A 162 -29.94 -1.08 -33.05
CA ALA A 162 -29.19 -1.23 -34.30
C ALA A 162 -27.72 -0.78 -34.20
N SER A 163 -27.40 0.13 -33.27
CA SER A 163 -26.04 0.66 -33.06
C SER A 163 -25.13 -0.24 -32.22
N GLY A 164 -25.62 -1.39 -31.74
CA GLY A 164 -24.81 -2.35 -30.98
C GLY A 164 -24.21 -1.82 -29.66
N LEU A 165 -24.68 -0.65 -29.20
CA LEU A 165 -24.24 -0.02 -27.97
C LEU A 165 -24.69 -0.85 -26.77
N LYS A 166 -23.82 -1.79 -26.35
CA LYS A 166 -23.88 -2.41 -25.02
C LYS A 166 -24.14 -1.31 -24.01
N GLN A 167 -25.16 -1.46 -23.16
CA GLN A 167 -25.39 -0.49 -22.09
C GLN A 167 -24.10 -0.38 -21.28
N LYS A 168 -23.54 0.82 -21.22
CA LYS A 168 -22.30 1.08 -20.51
C LYS A 168 -22.57 0.78 -19.04
N GLU A 169 -21.90 -0.23 -18.49
CA GLU A 169 -22.07 -0.62 -17.08
C GLU A 169 -21.94 0.64 -16.20
N PRO A 170 -22.85 0.84 -15.22
CA PRO A 170 -22.79 2.00 -14.36
C PRO A 170 -21.47 1.96 -13.59
N ILE A 171 -20.63 2.98 -13.78
CA ILE A 171 -19.41 3.16 -13.03
C ILE A 171 -19.84 3.57 -11.62
N GLU A 172 -19.43 2.81 -10.62
CA GLU A 172 -19.76 3.08 -9.23
C GLU A 172 -18.95 4.28 -8.73
N ASP A 173 -19.60 5.19 -8.00
CA ASP A 173 -18.90 6.22 -7.24
C ASP A 173 -18.30 5.58 -5.98
N ILE A 174 -17.00 5.33 -6.04
CA ILE A 174 -16.25 4.66 -4.96
C ILE A 174 -15.97 5.57 -3.77
N ASP A 175 -16.22 6.88 -3.86
CA ASP A 175 -15.96 7.85 -2.79
C ASP A 175 -17.22 8.36 -2.09
N LYS A 176 -18.40 7.94 -2.57
CA LYS A 176 -19.71 8.25 -2.02
C LYS A 176 -19.84 8.15 -0.49
N LEU A 177 -19.14 7.19 0.14
CA LEU A 177 -19.20 6.96 1.60
C LEU A 177 -18.28 7.90 2.40
N ASP A 178 -17.30 8.54 1.75
CA ASP A 178 -16.26 9.35 2.37
C ASP A 178 -16.55 10.86 2.36
N GLY A 179 -17.70 11.32 1.87
CA GLY A 179 -18.02 12.76 1.80
C GLY A 179 -17.99 13.52 3.13
N ASN A 180 -18.07 12.82 4.27
CA ASN A 180 -17.92 13.38 5.62
C ASN A 180 -16.53 13.19 6.24
N ASN A 181 -15.63 12.49 5.55
CA ASN A 181 -14.29 12.14 6.00
C ASN A 181 -13.27 13.13 5.42
N GLN A 182 -12.91 14.15 6.19
CA GLN A 182 -11.93 15.16 5.77
C GLN A 182 -10.58 14.54 5.36
N LEU A 183 -10.18 13.41 5.96
CA LEU A 183 -8.92 12.73 5.63
C LEU A 183 -8.97 11.97 4.29
N ALA A 184 -10.16 11.70 3.74
CA ALA A 184 -10.29 11.07 2.43
C ALA A 184 -10.10 12.04 1.25
N MET A 185 -10.11 13.36 1.51
CA MET A 185 -9.83 14.41 0.52
C MET A 185 -10.62 14.26 -0.79
N VAL A 186 -11.90 13.86 -0.69
CA VAL A 186 -12.75 13.46 -1.84
C VAL A 186 -12.83 14.54 -2.92
N GLU A 187 -12.77 15.82 -2.55
CA GLU A 187 -12.75 16.95 -3.51
C GLU A 187 -11.46 17.04 -4.34
N TYR A 188 -10.32 16.54 -3.84
CA TYR A 188 -9.03 16.55 -4.54
C TYR A 188 -8.58 15.17 -5.03
N VAL A 189 -9.26 14.08 -4.63
CA VAL A 189 -8.79 12.71 -4.86
C VAL A 189 -8.48 12.42 -6.33
N GLU A 190 -9.32 12.86 -7.26
CA GLU A 190 -9.09 12.65 -8.69
C GLU A 190 -7.88 13.44 -9.23
N ASP A 191 -7.58 14.62 -8.68
CA ASP A 191 -6.40 15.40 -9.07
C ASP A 191 -5.11 14.83 -8.44
N ILE A 192 -5.19 14.33 -7.21
CA ILE A 192 -4.11 13.58 -6.55
C ILE A 192 -3.74 12.33 -7.38
N TYR A 193 -4.72 11.53 -7.80
CA TYR A 193 -4.43 10.33 -8.61
C TYR A 193 -4.04 10.64 -10.06
N LYS A 194 -4.43 11.79 -10.63
CA LYS A 194 -3.84 12.28 -11.90
C LYS A 194 -2.35 12.61 -11.71
N PHE A 195 -2.01 13.36 -10.66
CA PHE A 195 -0.62 13.71 -10.34
C PHE A 195 0.23 12.44 -10.08
N TYR A 196 -0.29 11.48 -9.30
CA TYR A 196 0.39 10.20 -9.05
C TYR A 196 0.64 9.43 -10.35
N LYS A 197 -0.33 9.36 -11.27
CA LYS A 197 -0.13 8.69 -12.58
C LYS A 197 0.84 9.43 -13.51
N ALA A 198 0.99 10.75 -13.37
CA ALA A 198 2.01 11.50 -14.11
C ALA A 198 3.41 11.22 -13.54
N SER A 199 3.55 11.19 -12.22
CA SER A 199 4.84 11.10 -11.52
C SER A 199 5.35 9.66 -11.31
N GLU A 200 4.53 8.62 -11.55
CA GLU A 200 4.94 7.21 -11.33
C GLU A 200 6.11 6.72 -12.21
N HIS A 201 6.46 7.49 -13.25
CA HIS A 201 7.63 7.23 -14.08
C HIS A 201 8.94 7.63 -13.39
N GLU A 202 8.91 8.67 -12.55
CA GLU A 202 10.05 9.16 -11.77
C GLU A 202 10.28 8.30 -10.52
N SER A 203 9.20 7.74 -9.96
CA SER A 203 9.23 6.85 -8.79
C SER A 203 9.61 5.40 -9.09
N ARG A 204 10.13 5.10 -10.28
CA ARG A 204 10.42 3.73 -10.73
C ARG A 204 11.92 3.42 -10.65
N PRO A 205 12.36 2.39 -9.92
CA PRO A 205 13.74 1.90 -9.98
C PRO A 205 14.07 1.29 -11.36
N ASP A 206 15.35 1.35 -11.73
CA ASP A 206 15.88 0.76 -12.96
C ASP A 206 16.23 -0.72 -12.76
N ASP A 207 16.55 -1.47 -13.83
CA ASP A 207 17.09 -2.84 -13.67
C ASP A 207 18.55 -2.76 -13.22
N TYR A 208 18.72 -2.76 -11.90
CA TYR A 208 19.99 -2.45 -11.26
C TYR A 208 20.83 -3.67 -10.89
N MET A 209 20.29 -4.89 -10.97
CA MET A 209 21.03 -6.09 -10.55
C MET A 209 22.22 -6.39 -11.46
N GLY A 210 22.19 -5.97 -12.73
CA GLY A 210 23.36 -6.01 -13.61
C GLY A 210 24.50 -5.05 -13.21
N SER A 211 24.19 -4.02 -12.40
CA SER A 211 25.15 -3.02 -11.92
C SER A 211 25.67 -3.29 -10.50
N GLN A 212 25.17 -4.33 -9.82
CA GLN A 212 25.56 -4.69 -8.46
C GLN A 212 26.61 -5.82 -8.46
N PRO A 213 27.86 -5.57 -8.02
CA PRO A 213 28.93 -6.58 -8.11
C PRO A 213 28.85 -7.69 -7.06
N GLU A 214 28.23 -7.42 -5.90
CA GLU A 214 28.15 -8.38 -4.78
C GLU A 214 26.71 -8.75 -4.35
N ILE A 215 25.69 -8.09 -4.91
CA ILE A 215 24.28 -8.26 -4.53
C ILE A 215 23.52 -8.91 -5.68
N ASN A 216 22.60 -9.81 -5.35
CA ASN A 216 21.71 -10.47 -6.30
C ASN A 216 20.24 -10.42 -5.82
N PRO A 217 19.26 -10.77 -6.67
CA PRO A 217 17.83 -10.71 -6.31
C PRO A 217 17.45 -11.49 -5.04
N ASN A 218 18.13 -12.61 -4.76
CA ASN A 218 17.88 -13.40 -3.56
C ASN A 218 18.39 -12.69 -2.29
N MET A 219 19.52 -11.99 -2.34
CA MET A 219 20.01 -11.19 -1.20
C MET A 219 19.09 -9.99 -0.91
N ARG A 220 18.57 -9.33 -1.96
CA ARG A 220 17.50 -8.32 -1.81
C ARG A 220 16.29 -8.93 -1.11
N ALA A 221 15.78 -10.05 -1.61
CA ALA A 221 14.59 -10.68 -1.05
C ALA A 221 14.79 -11.11 0.42
N ILE A 222 15.96 -11.61 0.81
CA ILE A 222 16.29 -11.90 2.22
C ILE A 222 16.27 -10.61 3.07
N LEU A 223 16.86 -9.50 2.58
CA LEU A 223 16.80 -8.21 3.28
C LEU A 223 15.35 -7.77 3.48
N LEU A 224 14.50 -7.89 2.45
CA LEU A 224 13.11 -7.42 2.52
C LEU A 224 12.22 -8.30 3.42
N ASP A 225 12.47 -9.62 3.50
CA ASP A 225 11.77 -10.53 4.43
C ASP A 225 12.06 -10.12 5.88
N TRP A 226 13.32 -9.80 6.18
CA TRP A 226 13.74 -9.29 7.49
C TRP A 226 13.20 -7.87 7.77
N LEU A 227 13.19 -6.96 6.79
CA LEU A 227 12.56 -5.64 6.96
C LEU A 227 11.05 -5.76 7.19
N ALA A 228 10.35 -6.72 6.58
CA ALA A 228 8.95 -6.99 6.87
C ALA A 228 8.74 -7.49 8.33
N GLU A 229 9.69 -8.23 8.90
CA GLU A 229 9.64 -8.65 10.31
C GLU A 229 9.79 -7.44 11.24
N ILE A 230 10.74 -6.56 10.96
CA ILE A 230 10.97 -5.30 11.72
C ILE A 230 9.73 -4.40 11.65
N HIS A 231 9.18 -4.24 10.44
CA HIS A 231 7.98 -3.45 10.19
C HIS A 231 6.81 -3.90 11.07
N ALA A 232 6.54 -5.21 11.08
CA ALA A 232 5.52 -5.80 11.93
C ALA A 232 5.83 -5.64 13.43
N LYS A 233 7.09 -5.79 13.82
CA LYS A 233 7.55 -5.71 15.22
C LYS A 233 7.43 -4.31 15.83
N PHE A 234 7.63 -3.26 15.03
CA PHE A 234 7.42 -1.86 15.42
C PHE A 234 5.97 -1.36 15.18
N GLU A 235 5.07 -2.23 14.69
CA GLU A 235 3.67 -1.90 14.34
C GLU A 235 3.53 -0.68 13.39
N LEU A 236 4.49 -0.52 12.48
CA LEU A 236 4.58 0.62 11.57
C LEU A 236 3.42 0.62 10.55
N MET A 237 3.11 1.79 10.01
CA MET A 237 2.12 1.97 8.94
C MET A 237 2.57 1.25 7.65
N PRO A 238 1.65 0.70 6.84
CA PRO A 238 2.00 0.08 5.56
C PRO A 238 2.78 1.02 4.62
N GLU A 239 2.43 2.30 4.60
CA GLU A 239 3.10 3.38 3.89
C GLU A 239 4.62 3.34 4.14
N THR A 240 5.02 3.22 5.42
CA THR A 240 6.41 3.10 5.88
C THR A 240 7.15 1.90 5.27
N LEU A 241 6.50 0.73 5.13
CA LEU A 241 7.12 -0.45 4.49
C LEU A 241 7.36 -0.22 3.00
N TYR A 242 6.35 0.31 2.31
CA TYR A 242 6.42 0.55 0.86
C TYR A 242 7.44 1.65 0.53
N LEU A 243 7.51 2.70 1.35
CA LEU A 243 8.53 3.76 1.23
C LEU A 243 9.94 3.23 1.56
N THR A 244 10.09 2.39 2.60
CA THR A 244 11.37 1.73 2.92
C THR A 244 11.91 0.96 1.70
N ILE A 245 11.07 0.15 1.07
CA ILE A 245 11.47 -0.72 -0.04
C ILE A 245 11.77 0.11 -1.30
N TYR A 246 10.98 1.15 -1.56
CA TYR A 246 11.29 2.14 -2.60
C TYR A 246 12.67 2.79 -2.39
N ILE A 247 13.00 3.24 -1.18
CA ILE A 247 14.29 3.85 -0.86
C ILE A 247 15.44 2.85 -1.07
N VAL A 248 15.28 1.60 -0.62
CA VAL A 248 16.28 0.53 -0.84
C VAL A 248 16.53 0.31 -2.33
N ASP A 249 15.47 0.12 -3.13
CA ASP A 249 15.59 -0.18 -4.56
C ASP A 249 16.16 1.01 -5.36
N ARG A 250 15.76 2.25 -5.06
CA ARG A 250 16.31 3.45 -5.69
C ARG A 250 17.76 3.70 -5.32
N TYR A 251 18.15 3.50 -4.06
CA TYR A 251 19.54 3.63 -3.65
C TYR A 251 20.43 2.57 -4.35
N LEU A 252 19.96 1.32 -4.43
CA LEU A 252 20.65 0.25 -5.16
C LEU A 252 20.62 0.44 -6.70
N SER A 253 19.69 1.24 -7.24
CA SER A 253 19.72 1.66 -8.65
C SER A 253 20.84 2.66 -8.94
N LEU A 254 21.21 3.48 -7.95
CA LEU A 254 22.11 4.61 -8.12
C LEU A 254 23.52 4.37 -7.57
N GLN A 255 23.71 3.40 -6.67
CA GLN A 255 24.99 3.14 -6.00
C GLN A 255 25.31 1.64 -5.91
N PRO A 256 26.53 1.19 -6.28
CA PRO A 256 26.99 -0.16 -6.02
C PRO A 256 27.23 -0.35 -4.52
N VAL A 257 26.65 -1.40 -3.94
CA VAL A 257 26.72 -1.67 -2.50
C VAL A 257 27.40 -3.02 -2.24
N LEU A 258 28.37 -3.02 -1.32
CA LEU A 258 29.01 -4.25 -0.86
C LEU A 258 28.02 -5.06 -0.02
N LYS A 259 28.07 -6.39 -0.14
CA LYS A 259 27.21 -7.36 0.54
C LYS A 259 27.07 -7.07 2.05
N ARG A 260 28.20 -6.81 2.71
CA ARG A 260 28.31 -6.45 4.15
C ARG A 260 27.64 -5.14 4.58
N LYS A 261 27.29 -4.26 3.63
CA LYS A 261 26.59 -2.98 3.86
C LYS A 261 25.09 -3.05 3.53
N LEU A 262 24.60 -4.15 2.96
CA LEU A 262 23.20 -4.27 2.50
C LEU A 262 22.19 -4.14 3.65
N GLN A 263 22.48 -4.75 4.81
CA GLN A 263 21.63 -4.60 6.01
C GLN A 263 21.62 -3.16 6.54
N LEU A 264 22.77 -2.49 6.57
CA LEU A 264 22.89 -1.08 6.96
C LEU A 264 22.08 -0.14 6.04
N VAL A 265 22.04 -0.41 4.73
CA VAL A 265 21.16 0.30 3.78
C VAL A 265 19.69 0.09 4.15
N GLY A 266 19.26 -1.14 4.42
CA GLY A 266 17.88 -1.44 4.82
C GLY A 266 17.45 -0.76 6.12
N ILE A 267 18.32 -0.79 7.14
CA ILE A 267 18.10 -0.10 8.42
C ILE A 267 17.93 1.40 8.21
N ALA A 268 18.86 2.03 7.48
CA ALA A 268 18.83 3.47 7.25
C ALA A 268 17.63 3.88 6.37
N ALA A 269 17.26 3.08 5.38
CA ALA A 269 16.06 3.30 4.57
C ALA A 269 14.78 3.25 5.41
N MET A 270 14.67 2.29 6.35
CA MET A 270 13.53 2.22 7.25
C MET A 270 13.50 3.38 8.26
N LEU A 271 14.65 3.80 8.79
CA LEU A 271 14.75 4.98 9.64
C LEU A 271 14.26 6.24 8.91
N ILE A 272 14.65 6.43 7.65
CA ILE A 272 14.17 7.55 6.81
C ILE A 272 12.66 7.45 6.59
N ALA A 273 12.15 6.29 6.18
CA ALA A 273 10.72 6.10 5.94
C ALA A 273 9.89 6.33 7.20
N SER A 274 10.34 5.82 8.36
CA SER A 274 9.66 6.03 9.63
C SER A 274 9.64 7.49 10.04
N LYS A 275 10.74 8.24 9.87
CA LYS A 275 10.78 9.69 10.12
C LYS A 275 9.86 10.49 9.19
N TYR A 276 9.48 9.93 8.04
CA TYR A 276 8.66 10.59 7.03
C TYR A 276 7.16 10.30 7.22
N GLU A 277 6.79 9.04 7.50
CA GLU A 277 5.39 8.59 7.57
C GLU A 277 4.83 8.48 9.02
N GLU A 278 5.67 8.23 10.02
CA GLU A 278 5.19 7.96 11.40
C GLU A 278 5.12 9.22 12.26
N ILE A 279 4.01 9.35 13.00
CA ILE A 279 3.88 10.38 14.06
C ILE A 279 4.93 10.15 15.17
N TRP A 280 5.24 8.88 15.46
CA TRP A 280 6.23 8.48 16.47
C TRP A 280 7.20 7.44 15.88
N ALA A 281 8.13 7.92 15.05
CA ALA A 281 9.19 7.09 14.47
C ALA A 281 10.07 6.41 15.55
N PRO A 282 10.55 5.18 15.32
CA PRO A 282 11.60 4.58 16.15
C PRO A 282 12.89 5.42 16.13
N GLU A 283 13.60 5.43 17.25
CA GLU A 283 14.87 6.14 17.37
C GLU A 283 16.04 5.31 16.83
N VAL A 284 17.16 5.98 16.53
CA VAL A 284 18.38 5.30 16.05
C VAL A 284 18.85 4.20 17.02
N GLY A 285 18.64 4.38 18.33
CA GLY A 285 18.95 3.37 19.34
C GLY A 285 18.17 2.06 19.16
N ASP A 286 16.90 2.14 18.77
CA ASP A 286 16.05 0.97 18.57
C ASP A 286 16.56 0.11 17.39
N PHE A 287 17.04 0.77 16.33
CA PHE A 287 17.67 0.11 15.18
C PHE A 287 19.07 -0.46 15.49
N ILE A 288 19.87 0.18 16.36
CA ILE A 288 21.15 -0.38 16.83
C ILE A 288 20.88 -1.69 17.57
N SER A 289 19.99 -1.68 18.55
CA SER A 289 19.61 -2.88 19.31
C SER A 289 19.04 -3.99 18.42
N LEU A 290 18.25 -3.63 17.42
CA LEU A 290 17.67 -4.61 16.48
C LEU A 290 18.69 -5.20 15.49
N SER A 291 19.84 -4.53 15.29
CA SER A 291 20.98 -5.07 14.54
C SER A 291 21.95 -5.91 15.39
N ASP A 292 21.57 -6.29 16.62
CA ASP A 292 22.46 -6.89 17.63
C ASP A 292 23.73 -6.07 17.89
N ASN A 293 23.65 -4.75 17.74
CA ASN A 293 24.78 -3.81 17.79
C ASN A 293 25.85 -4.04 16.70
N ALA A 294 25.51 -4.70 15.59
CA ALA A 294 26.40 -4.84 14.43
C ALA A 294 26.79 -3.49 13.80
N TYR A 295 26.00 -2.44 14.04
CA TYR A 295 26.27 -1.09 13.58
C TYR A 295 26.21 -0.07 14.72
N ASP A 296 27.13 0.90 14.68
CA ASP A 296 27.11 2.04 15.60
C ASP A 296 26.20 3.19 15.11
N ARG A 297 25.91 4.14 16.00
CA ARG A 297 25.05 5.30 15.71
C ARG A 297 25.56 6.17 14.55
N GLN A 298 26.87 6.32 14.40
CA GLN A 298 27.46 7.13 13.34
C GLN A 298 27.37 6.42 11.98
N GLN A 299 27.56 5.10 11.94
CA GLN A 299 27.40 4.30 10.72
C GLN A 299 25.97 4.41 10.15
N ILE A 300 24.95 4.33 11.01
CA ILE A 300 23.54 4.49 10.59
C ILE A 300 23.28 5.92 10.09
N LEU A 301 23.75 6.95 10.79
CA LEU A 301 23.54 8.35 10.37
C LEU A 301 24.32 8.74 9.10
N VAL A 302 25.52 8.17 8.91
CA VAL A 302 26.30 8.33 7.67
C VAL A 302 25.60 7.65 6.51
N MET A 303 25.02 6.46 6.71
CA MET A 303 24.23 5.78 5.68
C MET A 303 22.93 6.54 5.37
N GLU A 304 22.21 7.02 6.38
CA GLU A 304 21.02 7.86 6.20
C GLU A 304 21.33 9.09 5.33
N LYS A 305 22.39 9.83 5.67
CA LYS A 305 22.83 10.99 4.88
C LYS A 305 23.26 10.61 3.46
N ALA A 306 23.94 9.48 3.29
CA ALA A 306 24.35 8.98 1.97
C ALA A 306 23.15 8.64 1.10
N ILE A 307 22.15 7.94 1.65
CA ILE A 307 20.90 7.61 0.97
C ILE A 307 20.17 8.88 0.54
N LEU A 308 19.89 9.78 1.48
CA LEU A 308 19.15 11.03 1.22
C LEU A 308 19.81 11.90 0.14
N ASN A 309 21.13 12.03 0.18
CA ASN A 309 21.87 12.77 -0.86
C ASN A 309 21.82 12.08 -2.22
N THR A 310 21.95 10.74 -2.27
CA THR A 310 21.90 9.96 -3.52
C THR A 310 20.53 10.01 -4.20
N ILE A 311 19.44 10.00 -3.42
CA ILE A 311 18.06 10.13 -3.96
C ILE A 311 17.60 11.58 -4.07
N GLU A 312 18.51 12.56 -3.93
CA GLU A 312 18.24 14.00 -4.03
C GLU A 312 17.09 14.48 -3.12
N TRP A 313 16.95 13.85 -1.94
CA TRP A 313 15.86 14.08 -0.97
C TRP A 313 14.44 13.83 -1.51
N ASN A 314 14.31 13.15 -2.66
CA ASN A 314 13.04 12.90 -3.32
C ASN A 314 12.27 11.73 -2.67
N LEU A 315 11.56 12.04 -1.59
CA LEU A 315 10.74 11.09 -0.81
C LEU A 315 9.24 11.20 -1.12
N THR A 316 8.77 12.35 -1.61
CA THR A 316 7.34 12.66 -1.82
C THR A 316 6.81 12.13 -3.15
N LEU A 317 6.89 10.80 -3.33
CA LEU A 317 6.55 10.13 -4.58
C LEU A 317 5.47 9.04 -4.41
N PRO A 318 4.66 8.77 -5.45
CA PRO A 318 3.61 7.76 -5.38
C PRO A 318 4.20 6.35 -5.36
N THR A 319 4.32 5.78 -4.16
CA THR A 319 4.62 4.35 -3.97
C THR A 319 3.45 3.48 -4.46
N GLN A 320 3.71 2.19 -4.71
CA GLN A 320 2.68 1.21 -5.08
C GLN A 320 1.48 1.19 -4.12
N TYR A 321 1.69 1.49 -2.83
CA TYR A 321 0.63 1.47 -1.82
C TYR A 321 -0.52 2.42 -2.14
N HIS A 322 -0.21 3.64 -2.59
CA HIS A 322 -1.19 4.65 -2.98
C HIS A 322 -2.15 4.13 -4.05
N PHE A 323 -1.62 3.53 -5.11
CA PHE A 323 -2.42 2.90 -6.14
C PHE A 323 -3.18 1.67 -5.62
N LEU A 324 -2.56 0.86 -4.76
CA LEU A 324 -3.15 -0.36 -4.21
C LEU A 324 -4.41 -0.06 -3.39
N VAL A 325 -4.40 0.97 -2.53
CA VAL A 325 -5.59 1.32 -1.72
C VAL A 325 -6.73 1.86 -2.60
N ARG A 326 -6.44 2.69 -3.61
CA ARG A 326 -7.44 3.20 -4.56
C ARG A 326 -8.08 2.07 -5.37
N PHE A 327 -7.26 1.13 -5.85
CA PHE A 327 -7.73 0.04 -6.71
C PHE A 327 -8.40 -1.08 -5.91
N ALA A 328 -8.03 -1.29 -4.64
CA ALA A 328 -8.78 -2.14 -3.71
C ALA A 328 -10.19 -1.59 -3.48
N LYS A 329 -10.31 -0.28 -3.23
CA LYS A 329 -11.60 0.42 -3.12
C LYS A 329 -12.45 0.22 -4.38
N ALA A 330 -11.87 0.45 -5.57
CA ALA A 330 -12.52 0.22 -6.86
C ALA A 330 -12.87 -1.25 -7.15
N ALA A 331 -12.26 -2.21 -6.45
CA ALA A 331 -12.62 -3.63 -6.50
C ALA A 331 -13.79 -4.00 -5.58
N GLY A 332 -14.28 -3.07 -4.77
CA GLY A 332 -15.33 -3.27 -3.76
C GLY A 332 -14.81 -3.75 -2.39
N SER A 333 -13.52 -3.58 -2.09
CA SER A 333 -12.90 -4.19 -0.90
C SER A 333 -13.39 -3.66 0.45
N ASP A 334 -14.07 -2.51 0.49
CA ASP A 334 -14.62 -1.95 1.73
C ASP A 334 -15.74 -2.82 2.31
N SER A 335 -16.50 -3.50 1.44
CA SER A 335 -17.54 -4.46 1.81
C SER A 335 -17.01 -5.91 1.92
N ASP A 336 -15.79 -6.18 1.43
CA ASP A 336 -15.20 -7.52 1.36
C ASP A 336 -13.78 -7.53 1.95
N LYS A 337 -13.70 -7.83 3.25
CA LYS A 337 -12.43 -7.93 3.99
C LYS A 337 -11.51 -9.02 3.45
N GLN A 338 -12.05 -10.13 2.96
CA GLN A 338 -11.24 -11.23 2.41
C GLN A 338 -10.56 -10.78 1.12
N LEU A 339 -11.30 -10.09 0.24
CA LEU A 339 -10.73 -9.43 -0.93
C LEU A 339 -9.69 -8.38 -0.53
N ARG A 340 -9.98 -7.51 0.44
CA ARG A 340 -9.02 -6.51 0.93
C ARG A 340 -7.70 -7.14 1.38
N HIS A 341 -7.75 -8.16 2.24
CA HIS A 341 -6.54 -8.81 2.74
C HIS A 341 -5.79 -9.58 1.65
N MET A 342 -6.50 -10.22 0.71
CA MET A 342 -5.88 -10.88 -0.44
C MET A 342 -5.16 -9.88 -1.37
N ILE A 343 -5.73 -8.69 -1.57
CA ILE A 343 -5.09 -7.61 -2.35
C ILE A 343 -3.82 -7.12 -1.66
N LEU A 344 -3.85 -6.92 -0.34
CA LEU A 344 -2.68 -6.50 0.44
C LEU A 344 -1.58 -7.58 0.45
N PHE A 345 -1.96 -8.86 0.57
CA PHE A 345 -1.04 -10.00 0.44
C PHE A 345 -0.31 -10.01 -0.91
N PHE A 346 -1.05 -9.91 -2.02
CA PHE A 346 -0.44 -9.82 -3.35
C PHE A 346 0.36 -8.53 -3.55
N GLY A 347 -0.04 -7.43 -2.91
CA GLY A 347 0.72 -6.18 -2.89
C GLY A 347 2.09 -6.33 -2.24
N GLU A 348 2.17 -6.98 -1.08
CA GLU A 348 3.44 -7.25 -0.39
C GLU A 348 4.27 -8.34 -1.08
N LEU A 349 3.64 -9.38 -1.67
CA LEU A 349 4.37 -10.32 -2.55
C LEU A 349 5.02 -9.61 -3.75
N ALA A 350 4.39 -8.55 -4.29
CA ALA A 350 4.96 -7.79 -5.39
C ALA A 350 6.25 -7.06 -5.00
N LEU A 351 6.34 -6.56 -3.76
CA LEU A 351 7.55 -5.90 -3.26
C LEU A 351 8.73 -6.86 -3.18
N MET A 352 8.47 -8.13 -2.84
CA MET A 352 9.50 -9.17 -2.71
C MET A 352 10.08 -9.62 -4.05
N ASP A 353 9.25 -9.70 -5.08
CA ASP A 353 9.64 -10.26 -6.38
C ASP A 353 10.37 -9.22 -7.24
N TYR A 354 11.66 -9.46 -7.49
CA TYR A 354 12.50 -8.52 -8.25
C TYR A 354 11.95 -8.23 -9.67
N ARG A 355 11.19 -9.16 -10.27
CA ARG A 355 10.60 -8.98 -11.60
C ARG A 355 9.55 -7.85 -11.65
N MET A 356 9.05 -7.41 -10.49
CA MET A 356 8.05 -6.34 -10.39
C MET A 356 8.69 -4.95 -10.26
N VAL A 357 9.99 -4.85 -9.91
CA VAL A 357 10.68 -3.60 -9.56
C VAL A 357 10.67 -2.57 -10.70
N THR A 358 10.83 -3.02 -11.94
CA THR A 358 10.88 -2.15 -13.14
C THR A 358 9.50 -1.91 -13.77
N ILE A 359 8.43 -2.45 -13.19
CA ILE A 359 7.05 -2.25 -13.62
C ILE A 359 6.50 -0.99 -12.95
N ARG A 360 5.65 -0.23 -13.66
CA ARG A 360 5.03 0.98 -13.11
C ARG A 360 4.20 0.65 -11.85
N PRO A 361 4.32 1.42 -10.74
CA PRO A 361 3.59 1.17 -9.49
C PRO A 361 2.07 0.97 -9.65
N SER A 362 1.42 1.70 -10.56
CA SER A 362 -0.02 1.51 -10.84
C SER A 362 -0.34 0.17 -11.50
N ILE A 363 0.51 -0.32 -12.43
CA ILE A 363 0.35 -1.64 -13.04
C ILE A 363 0.58 -2.73 -11.99
N VAL A 364 1.60 -2.61 -11.13
CA VAL A 364 1.87 -3.57 -10.06
C VAL A 364 0.67 -3.68 -9.11
N ALA A 365 0.14 -2.54 -8.65
CA ALA A 365 -1.05 -2.49 -7.81
C ALA A 365 -2.29 -3.10 -8.48
N ALA A 366 -2.54 -2.78 -9.75
CA ALA A 366 -3.67 -3.33 -10.51
C ALA A 366 -3.51 -4.84 -10.77
N SER A 367 -2.29 -5.33 -11.01
CA SER A 367 -1.97 -6.76 -11.13
C SER A 367 -2.21 -7.51 -9.81
N ALA A 368 -1.89 -6.91 -8.66
CA ALA A 368 -2.20 -7.48 -7.35
C ALA A 368 -3.72 -7.57 -7.11
N VAL A 369 -4.48 -6.52 -7.48
CA VAL A 369 -5.96 -6.55 -7.45
C VAL A 369 -6.53 -7.64 -8.35
N TYR A 370 -6.01 -7.76 -9.57
CA TYR A 370 -6.46 -8.77 -10.53
C TYR A 370 -6.14 -10.19 -10.05
N ALA A 371 -4.91 -10.45 -9.58
CA ALA A 371 -4.50 -11.73 -9.00
C ALA A 371 -5.36 -12.13 -7.78
N ALA A 372 -5.65 -11.18 -6.88
CA ALA A 372 -6.56 -11.40 -5.75
C ALA A 372 -7.96 -11.84 -6.19
N ARG A 373 -8.50 -11.20 -7.24
CA ARG A 373 -9.81 -11.54 -7.82
C ARG A 373 -9.81 -12.90 -8.52
N CYS A 374 -8.72 -13.28 -9.18
CA CYS A 374 -8.53 -14.64 -9.72
C CYS A 374 -8.53 -15.69 -8.60
N THR A 375 -7.70 -15.52 -7.55
CA THR A 375 -7.58 -16.48 -6.44
C THR A 375 -8.90 -16.64 -5.67
N LEU A 376 -9.65 -15.55 -5.49
CA LEU A 376 -10.98 -15.56 -4.86
C LEU A 376 -12.14 -15.83 -5.85
N LYS A 377 -11.85 -16.21 -7.10
CA LYS A 377 -12.82 -16.57 -8.14
C LYS A 377 -13.96 -15.53 -8.33
N LYS A 378 -13.62 -14.24 -8.21
CA LYS A 378 -14.59 -13.14 -8.38
C LYS A 378 -14.97 -12.99 -9.86
N SER A 379 -16.24 -12.73 -10.15
CA SER A 379 -16.73 -12.48 -11.51
C SER A 379 -17.54 -11.17 -11.56
N PRO A 380 -17.34 -10.30 -12.57
CA PRO A 380 -16.27 -10.38 -13.57
C PRO A 380 -14.89 -10.12 -12.94
N LEU A 381 -13.82 -10.66 -13.54
CA LEU A 381 -12.46 -10.49 -13.03
C LEU A 381 -12.01 -9.02 -13.05
N TRP A 382 -12.35 -8.28 -14.11
CA TRP A 382 -12.07 -6.85 -14.24
C TRP A 382 -13.37 -6.09 -14.56
N THR A 383 -13.86 -5.28 -13.61
CA THR A 383 -15.13 -4.53 -13.73
C THR A 383 -14.96 -3.23 -14.54
N ALA A 384 -16.06 -2.65 -15.03
CA ALA A 384 -16.04 -1.30 -15.60
C ALA A 384 -15.52 -0.25 -14.60
N THR A 385 -15.86 -0.33 -13.31
CA THR A 385 -15.34 0.52 -12.23
C THR A 385 -13.82 0.41 -12.10
N LEU A 386 -13.27 -0.81 -12.08
CA LEU A 386 -11.82 -1.03 -12.06
C LEU A 386 -11.14 -0.44 -13.31
N LYS A 387 -11.68 -0.72 -14.50
CA LYS A 387 -11.17 -0.17 -15.76
C LYS A 387 -11.20 1.37 -15.78
N TYR A 388 -12.21 2.00 -15.18
CA TYR A 388 -12.34 3.44 -15.09
C TYR A 388 -11.27 4.07 -14.19
N HIS A 389 -11.21 3.68 -12.90
CA HIS A 389 -10.27 4.30 -11.96
C HIS A 389 -8.80 3.94 -12.22
N THR A 390 -8.52 2.73 -12.72
CA THR A 390 -7.15 2.36 -13.11
C THR A 390 -6.74 2.99 -14.45
N GLY A 391 -7.66 3.09 -15.41
CA GLY A 391 -7.33 3.36 -16.82
C GLY A 391 -6.67 2.18 -17.53
N LEU A 392 -6.62 1.00 -16.91
CA LEU A 392 -5.94 -0.20 -17.40
C LEU A 392 -6.94 -1.27 -17.87
N ASN A 393 -6.54 -2.01 -18.89
CA ASN A 393 -7.27 -3.19 -19.36
C ASN A 393 -6.59 -4.49 -18.89
N GLU A 394 -7.36 -5.59 -18.90
CA GLU A 394 -6.94 -6.91 -18.43
C GLU A 394 -5.63 -7.40 -19.08
N GLN A 395 -5.43 -7.20 -20.38
CA GLN A 395 -4.22 -7.64 -21.09
C GLN A 395 -2.94 -7.00 -20.54
N GLN A 396 -3.02 -5.75 -20.07
CA GLN A 396 -1.88 -5.04 -19.46
C GLN A 396 -1.50 -5.60 -18.08
N LEU A 397 -2.40 -6.34 -17.43
CA LEU A 397 -2.21 -6.87 -16.07
C LEU A 397 -1.75 -8.32 -16.05
N MET A 398 -1.98 -9.06 -17.15
CA MET A 398 -1.76 -10.51 -17.25
C MET A 398 -0.36 -10.95 -16.80
N GLU A 399 0.68 -10.22 -17.19
CA GLU A 399 2.06 -10.64 -16.91
C GLU A 399 2.43 -10.43 -15.44
N GLY A 400 2.14 -9.26 -14.87
CA GLY A 400 2.29 -9.02 -13.44
C GLY A 400 1.44 -9.99 -12.60
N ALA A 401 0.22 -10.30 -13.04
CA ALA A 401 -0.65 -11.26 -12.36
C ALA A 401 -0.09 -12.70 -12.40
N LYS A 402 0.51 -13.14 -13.51
CA LYS A 402 1.21 -14.44 -13.59
C LYS A 402 2.37 -14.50 -12.59
N ILE A 403 3.23 -13.47 -12.58
CA ILE A 403 4.36 -13.36 -11.65
C ILE A 403 3.87 -13.54 -10.21
N LEU A 404 2.86 -12.76 -9.82
CA LEU A 404 2.29 -12.79 -8.47
C LEU A 404 1.63 -14.14 -8.11
N ILE A 405 0.88 -14.76 -9.03
CA ILE A 405 0.26 -16.07 -8.83
C ILE A 405 1.33 -17.17 -8.69
N SER A 406 2.41 -17.14 -9.49
CA SER A 406 3.54 -18.04 -9.33
C SER A 406 4.25 -17.86 -7.99
N SER A 407 4.41 -16.62 -7.53
CA SER A 407 5.05 -16.32 -6.25
C SER A 407 4.17 -16.69 -5.06
N HIS A 408 2.83 -16.59 -5.17
CA HIS A 408 1.89 -17.19 -4.21
C HIS A 408 2.00 -18.72 -4.19
N ALA A 409 2.09 -19.37 -5.34
CA ALA A 409 2.26 -20.83 -5.40
C ALA A 409 3.57 -21.33 -4.77
N ALA A 410 4.66 -20.57 -4.88
CA ALA A 410 5.94 -20.89 -4.25
C ALA A 410 6.01 -20.53 -2.75
N ALA A 411 5.17 -19.61 -2.26
CA ALA A 411 5.27 -19.06 -0.91
C ALA A 411 5.17 -20.08 0.26
N PRO A 412 4.31 -21.13 0.24
CA PRO A 412 4.20 -22.07 1.36
C PRO A 412 5.48 -22.89 1.61
N GLU A 413 6.14 -23.29 0.52
CA GLU A 413 7.40 -24.06 0.50
C GLU A 413 8.63 -23.15 0.51
N GLY A 414 8.43 -21.86 0.26
CA GLY A 414 9.45 -20.84 0.17
C GLY A 414 10.33 -20.74 1.41
N LYS A 415 11.58 -20.32 1.19
CA LYS A 415 12.46 -19.99 2.31
C LYS A 415 11.96 -18.72 3.00
N LEU A 416 11.70 -17.64 2.27
CA LEU A 416 11.23 -16.37 2.82
C LEU A 416 9.77 -16.52 3.22
N LYS A 417 9.42 -16.19 4.46
CA LYS A 417 8.14 -16.61 5.07
C LYS A 417 7.37 -15.52 5.77
N ILE A 418 7.96 -14.37 6.09
CA ILE A 418 7.33 -13.39 6.98
C ILE A 418 5.99 -12.90 6.43
N ILE A 419 5.92 -12.57 5.14
CA ILE A 419 4.67 -12.15 4.48
C ILE A 419 3.68 -13.32 4.39
N TYR A 420 4.12 -14.53 4.04
CA TYR A 420 3.22 -15.69 3.97
C TYR A 420 2.62 -16.05 5.34
N GLU A 421 3.41 -15.98 6.40
CA GLU A 421 2.98 -16.27 7.78
C GLU A 421 2.06 -15.17 8.33
N LYS A 422 2.39 -13.89 8.08
CA LYS A 422 1.52 -12.72 8.36
C LYS A 422 0.13 -12.92 7.78
N TYR A 423 0.02 -13.14 6.46
CA TYR A 423 -1.27 -13.34 5.78
C TYR A 423 -1.86 -14.75 5.95
N SER A 424 -1.17 -15.64 6.67
CA SER A 424 -1.67 -16.94 7.16
C SER A 424 -2.21 -16.87 8.59
N SER A 425 -2.30 -15.70 9.21
CA SER A 425 -2.91 -15.51 10.52
C SER A 425 -4.44 -15.29 10.45
N GLU A 426 -5.11 -15.39 11.60
CA GLU A 426 -6.55 -15.13 11.72
C GLU A 426 -6.90 -13.66 11.48
N GLU A 427 -6.04 -12.72 11.88
CA GLU A 427 -6.22 -11.28 11.67
C GLU A 427 -6.44 -10.95 10.19
N PHE A 428 -5.65 -11.59 9.31
CA PHE A 428 -5.73 -11.43 7.87
C PHE A 428 -6.73 -12.40 7.21
N GLY A 429 -7.50 -13.17 7.98
CA GLY A 429 -8.50 -14.10 7.48
C GLY A 429 -7.92 -15.27 6.69
N PHE A 430 -6.69 -15.68 7.02
CA PHE A 430 -5.96 -16.81 6.41
C PHE A 430 -5.79 -16.74 4.87
N VAL A 431 -5.86 -15.55 4.27
CA VAL A 431 -5.90 -15.38 2.81
C VAL A 431 -4.73 -16.04 2.07
N ALA A 432 -3.52 -16.06 2.64
CA ALA A 432 -2.37 -16.71 2.02
C ALA A 432 -2.54 -18.23 1.84
N ARG A 433 -3.38 -18.87 2.67
CA ARG A 433 -3.65 -20.32 2.63
C ARG A 433 -4.66 -20.75 1.56
N HIS A 434 -5.25 -19.80 0.82
CA HIS A 434 -6.06 -20.15 -0.34
C HIS A 434 -5.21 -20.83 -1.41
N SER A 435 -5.79 -21.80 -2.13
CA SER A 435 -5.16 -22.36 -3.32
C SER A 435 -4.85 -21.27 -4.34
N PRO A 436 -3.61 -21.17 -4.85
CA PRO A 436 -3.27 -20.23 -5.92
C PRO A 436 -4.17 -20.40 -7.14
N ALA A 437 -4.47 -19.31 -7.85
CA ALA A 437 -5.24 -19.35 -9.08
C ALA A 437 -4.54 -20.21 -10.16
N ALA A 438 -5.32 -20.87 -11.03
CA ALA A 438 -4.82 -21.71 -12.13
C ALA A 438 -4.27 -20.91 -13.33
N GLY A 439 -3.55 -19.82 -13.05
CA GLY A 439 -3.09 -18.83 -14.03
C GLY A 439 -4.22 -17.95 -14.58
N PRO A 440 -3.91 -16.70 -14.99
CA PRO A 440 -4.91 -15.84 -15.61
C PRO A 440 -5.18 -16.31 -17.05
N GLY A 441 -6.45 -16.52 -17.39
CA GLY A 441 -6.89 -17.00 -18.71
C GLY A 441 -7.34 -18.46 -18.79
N ARG A 442 -7.35 -19.21 -17.68
CA ARG A 442 -8.07 -20.50 -17.56
C ARG A 442 -9.24 -20.33 -16.59
N VAL A 443 -10.42 -20.03 -17.12
CA VAL A 443 -11.72 -20.07 -16.43
C VAL A 443 -12.49 -21.28 -16.94
#